data_AF-A0AA40WFP2-F1
#
_entry.id   AF-A0AA40WFP2-F1
#
_cell.length_a   1.000
_cell.length_b   1.000
_cell.length_c   1.000
_cell.angle_alpha   90.00
_cell.angle_beta   90.00
_cell.angle_gamma   90.00
#
_symmetry.space_group_name_H-M   'P 1'
#
loop_
_entity.id
_entity.type
_entity.pdbx_description
1 polymer ?
#
loop_
_entity_poly.entity_id
_entity_poly.type
_entity_poly.pdbx_seq_one_letter_code
_entity_poly.pdbx_strand_id
1 'polypeptide(L)'
;KKLGSKQRWEDLLRAGTTVKASERKKVASPSRNFNRSALKTIEFASSGLKLALYETSAIGDGRAANNAQLQKLPDPVTKVTWDNYILISPALAKEKKISSNDVLVLKTATQTIELPAQIQPGMHKEAIGIAVGYGRTAAGAVGTGVGKNAYGLS
;
A
#
# COMPACT_ATOMS: atom_id res chain seq x y z
N LYS A 1 -21.62 28.58 25.79
CA LYS A 1 -22.31 28.61 24.48
C LYS A 1 -23.03 27.27 24.28
N LYS A 2 -24.36 27.25 24.11
CA LYS A 2 -25.15 26.02 23.89
C LYS A 2 -24.67 25.33 22.61
N LEU A 3 -24.44 24.01 22.65
CA LEU A 3 -23.87 23.24 21.53
C LEU A 3 -24.82 23.08 20.33
N GLY A 4 -26.13 23.29 20.50
CA GLY A 4 -27.15 23.02 19.47
C GLY A 4 -27.81 24.25 18.84
N SER A 5 -27.21 25.44 18.86
CA SER A 5 -27.82 26.59 18.18
C SER A 5 -27.64 26.51 16.67
N LYS A 6 -28.66 26.95 15.90
CA LYS A 6 -28.63 27.04 14.43
C LYS A 6 -27.38 27.79 13.92
N GLN A 7 -27.05 28.92 14.56
CA GLN A 7 -25.88 29.71 14.22
C GLN A 7 -24.57 28.93 14.39
N ARG A 8 -24.44 28.10 15.44
CA ARG A 8 -23.25 27.26 15.63
C ARG A 8 -23.17 26.16 14.57
N TRP A 9 -24.29 25.59 14.15
CA TRP A 9 -24.33 24.61 13.07
C TRP A 9 -23.84 25.22 11.74
N GLU A 10 -24.33 26.41 11.40
CA GLU A 10 -23.90 27.14 10.21
C GLU A 10 -22.41 27.53 10.27
N ASP A 11 -21.93 27.99 11.43
CA ASP A 11 -20.51 28.30 11.64
C ASP A 11 -19.63 27.05 11.50
N LEU A 12 -20.07 25.89 12.00
CA LEU A 12 -19.34 24.64 11.88
C LEU A 12 -19.28 24.13 10.44
N LEU A 13 -20.38 24.24 9.70
CA LEU A 13 -20.40 23.89 8.29
C LEU A 13 -19.47 24.79 7.46
N ARG A 14 -19.41 26.09 7.78
CA ARG A 14 -18.46 27.03 7.13
C ARG A 14 -17.01 26.76 7.50
N ALA A 15 -16.73 26.50 8.78
CA ALA A 15 -15.37 26.29 9.27
C ALA A 15 -14.82 24.89 8.97
N GLY A 16 -15.70 23.90 8.72
CA GLY A 16 -15.35 22.51 8.44
C GLY A 16 -14.74 21.73 9.61
N THR A 17 -14.42 22.40 10.73
CA THR A 17 -13.83 21.79 11.92
C THR A 17 -14.40 22.42 13.19
N THR A 18 -14.51 21.61 14.24
CA THR A 18 -15.00 22.04 15.57
C THR A 18 -13.86 22.44 16.50
N VAL A 19 -12.64 21.96 16.22
CA VAL A 19 -11.48 22.12 17.09
C VAL A 19 -10.81 23.44 16.79
N LYS A 20 -10.93 24.39 17.72
CA LYS A 20 -10.11 25.60 17.68
C LYS A 20 -8.70 25.25 18.12
N ALA A 21 -7.69 25.71 17.39
CA ALA A 21 -6.28 25.44 17.73
C ALA A 21 -5.94 25.86 19.17
N SER A 22 -6.62 26.88 19.70
CA SER A 22 -6.52 27.37 21.08
C SER A 22 -7.05 26.42 22.15
N GLU A 23 -7.85 25.42 21.79
CA GLU A 23 -8.45 24.43 22.71
C GLU A 23 -7.64 23.12 22.77
N ARG A 24 -6.55 23.01 21.99
CA ARG A 24 -5.63 21.86 22.08
C ARG A 24 -4.94 21.88 23.45
N LYS A 25 -5.40 21.02 24.37
CA LYS A 25 -4.68 20.76 25.62
C LYS A 25 -3.29 20.21 25.28
N LYS A 26 -2.25 20.94 25.68
CA LYS A 26 -0.87 20.46 25.61
C LYS A 26 -0.74 19.33 26.63
N VAL A 27 -0.81 18.08 26.17
CA VAL A 27 -0.61 16.92 27.04
C VAL A 27 0.88 16.89 27.39
N ALA A 28 1.22 17.18 28.64
CA ALA A 28 2.56 16.96 29.18
C ALA A 28 2.75 15.44 29.30
N SER A 29 3.26 14.81 28.25
CA SER A 29 3.69 13.42 28.29
C SER A 29 5.14 13.37 28.80
N PRO A 30 5.48 12.50 29.77
CA PRO A 30 6.88 12.32 30.17
C PRO A 30 7.73 11.94 28.95
N SER A 31 8.98 12.44 28.92
CA SER A 31 9.93 12.10 27.85
C SER A 31 10.07 10.58 27.79
N ARG A 32 9.68 9.97 26.66
CA ARG A 32 9.91 8.55 26.42
C ARG A 32 11.42 8.35 26.23
N ASN A 33 12.08 7.76 27.22
CA ASN A 33 13.48 7.40 27.10
C ASN A 33 13.62 6.24 26.08
N PHE A 34 14.56 6.38 25.15
CA PHE A 34 14.82 5.35 24.14
C PHE A 34 15.42 4.09 24.79
N ASN A 35 14.65 3.00 24.83
CA ASN A 35 15.10 1.73 25.42
C ASN A 35 15.99 0.95 24.44
N ARG A 36 17.32 1.09 24.59
CA ARG A 36 18.31 0.38 23.75
C ARG A 36 18.26 -1.15 23.90
N SER A 37 17.80 -1.65 25.04
CA SER A 37 17.75 -3.10 25.31
C SER A 37 16.73 -3.82 24.42
N ALA A 38 15.71 -3.11 23.94
CA ALA A 38 14.71 -3.66 23.02
C ALA A 38 15.29 -4.04 21.64
N LEU A 39 16.45 -3.49 21.26
CA LEU A 39 17.10 -3.80 19.98
C LEU A 39 17.75 -5.20 19.96
N LYS A 40 18.06 -5.78 21.12
CA LYS A 40 18.68 -7.13 21.21
C LYS A 40 17.72 -8.26 20.85
N THR A 41 16.41 -8.01 20.90
CA THR A 41 15.37 -9.03 20.65
C THR A 41 14.96 -9.09 19.17
N ILE A 42 15.53 -8.25 18.30
CA ILE A 42 15.20 -8.26 16.88
C ILE A 42 15.91 -9.44 16.22
N GLU A 43 15.17 -10.53 15.99
CA GLU A 43 15.64 -11.64 15.19
C GLU A 43 15.72 -11.23 13.72
N PHE A 44 16.90 -11.39 13.11
CA PHE A 44 17.07 -11.16 11.68
C PHE A 44 16.42 -12.31 10.91
N ALA A 45 15.43 -11.97 10.07
CA ALA A 45 14.73 -12.95 9.26
C ALA A 45 15.69 -13.73 8.35
N SER A 46 15.43 -15.04 8.23
CA SER A 46 16.18 -16.04 7.47
C SER A 46 16.50 -15.62 6.03
N SER A 47 17.54 -16.25 5.47
CA SER A 47 17.95 -16.11 4.08
C SER A 47 16.87 -16.63 3.12
N GLY A 48 16.72 -15.97 1.97
CA GLY A 48 15.75 -16.34 0.95
C GLY A 48 14.94 -15.15 0.42
N LEU A 49 14.08 -15.42 -0.56
CA LEU A 49 13.21 -14.41 -1.16
C LEU A 49 12.15 -13.95 -0.15
N LYS A 50 12.04 -12.64 0.03
CA LYS A 50 11.10 -11.98 0.95
C LYS A 50 10.03 -11.26 0.14
N LEU A 51 8.77 -11.55 0.44
CA LEU A 51 7.62 -10.88 -0.16
C LEU A 51 7.24 -9.65 0.69
N ALA A 52 7.15 -8.50 0.04
CA ALA A 52 6.63 -7.26 0.61
C ALA A 52 5.31 -6.91 -0.06
N LEU A 53 4.21 -7.05 0.68
CA LEU A 53 2.90 -6.54 0.27
C LEU A 53 2.85 -5.05 0.59
N TYR A 54 2.42 -4.23 -0.37
CA TYR A 54 2.35 -2.79 -0.19
C TYR A 54 1.09 -2.21 -0.82
N GLU A 55 0.64 -1.09 -0.27
CA GLU A 55 -0.47 -0.31 -0.81
C GLU A 55 0.05 0.72 -1.81
N THR A 56 -0.62 0.84 -2.95
CA THR A 56 -0.31 1.90 -3.92
C THR A 56 -0.95 3.21 -3.47
N SER A 57 -0.31 4.33 -3.81
CA SER A 57 -0.88 5.66 -3.54
C SER A 57 -2.23 5.91 -4.25
N ALA A 58 -2.49 5.24 -5.37
CA ALA A 58 -3.71 5.40 -6.16
C ALA A 58 -4.88 4.56 -5.62
N ILE A 59 -4.68 3.26 -5.39
CA ILE A 59 -5.75 2.31 -5.08
C ILE A 59 -5.81 1.97 -3.59
N GLY A 60 -4.71 2.10 -2.86
CA GLY A 60 -4.64 1.78 -1.43
C GLY A 60 -5.04 0.33 -1.16
N ASP A 61 -6.09 0.16 -0.37
CA ASP A 61 -6.69 -1.12 0.00
C ASP A 61 -7.73 -1.67 -1.00
N GLY A 62 -7.99 -0.94 -2.09
CA GLY A 62 -8.96 -1.30 -3.10
C GLY A 62 -10.40 -0.88 -2.81
N ARG A 63 -10.69 -0.10 -1.76
CA ARG A 63 -12.04 0.46 -1.53
C ARG A 63 -12.52 1.33 -2.69
N ALA A 64 -11.60 2.07 -3.30
CA ALA A 64 -11.89 2.95 -4.44
C ALA A 64 -11.59 2.30 -5.80
N ALA A 65 -11.49 0.97 -5.88
CA ALA A 65 -11.14 0.26 -7.12
C ALA A 65 -12.13 0.51 -8.29
N ASN A 66 -13.37 0.91 -8.00
CA ASN A 66 -14.36 1.27 -9.03
C ASN A 66 -14.18 2.69 -9.60
N ASN A 67 -13.18 3.45 -9.16
CA ASN A 67 -12.90 4.79 -9.67
C ASN A 67 -11.93 4.71 -10.87
N ALA A 68 -12.43 4.97 -12.08
CA ALA A 68 -11.63 4.94 -13.30
C ALA A 68 -10.50 5.97 -13.33
N GLN A 69 -10.62 7.10 -12.61
CA GLN A 69 -9.56 8.10 -12.55
C GLN A 69 -8.38 7.58 -11.72
N LEU A 70 -8.66 6.88 -10.62
CA LEU A 70 -7.62 6.27 -9.79
C LEU A 70 -6.96 5.08 -10.49
N GLN A 71 -7.72 4.29 -11.25
CA GLN A 71 -7.17 3.22 -12.08
C GLN A 71 -6.25 3.75 -13.20
N LYS A 72 -6.53 4.94 -13.72
CA LYS A 72 -5.71 5.64 -14.73
C LYS A 72 -4.52 6.40 -14.14
N LEU A 73 -4.47 6.61 -12.83
CA LEU A 73 -3.40 7.37 -12.20
C LEU A 73 -2.12 6.52 -12.22
N PRO A 74 -1.06 6.95 -12.93
CA PRO A 74 0.18 6.18 -12.99
C PRO A 74 0.83 6.12 -11.62
N ASP A 75 1.34 4.95 -11.26
CA ASP A 75 2.14 4.80 -10.04
C ASP A 75 3.32 5.80 -10.05
N PRO A 76 3.59 6.51 -8.94
CA PRO A 76 4.64 7.52 -8.90
C PRO A 76 6.04 6.96 -9.22
N VAL A 77 6.27 5.67 -8.97
CA VAL A 77 7.55 5.00 -9.20
C VAL A 77 7.56 4.29 -10.54
N THR A 78 6.65 3.33 -10.76
CA THR A 78 6.71 2.42 -11.93
C THR A 78 5.96 2.94 -13.15
N LYS A 79 5.10 3.94 -13.01
CA LYS A 79 4.20 4.47 -14.05
C LYS A 79 3.17 3.46 -14.59
N VAL A 80 3.03 2.31 -13.97
CA VAL A 80 2.01 1.31 -14.33
C VAL A 80 0.63 1.82 -13.92
N THR A 81 -0.37 1.51 -14.74
CA THR A 81 -1.81 1.81 -14.53
C THR A 81 -2.62 0.54 -14.77
N TRP A 82 -3.84 0.47 -14.21
CA TRP A 82 -4.82 -0.60 -14.45
C TRP A 82 -4.41 -2.03 -14.08
N ASP A 83 -3.26 -2.26 -13.46
CA ASP A 83 -2.88 -3.61 -13.05
C ASP A 83 -1.92 -3.58 -11.85
N ASN A 84 -1.83 -4.71 -11.16
CA ASN A 84 -0.71 -4.98 -10.26
C ASN A 84 0.38 -5.80 -10.96
N TYR A 85 1.56 -5.79 -10.35
CA TYR A 85 2.78 -6.32 -10.93
C TYR A 85 3.71 -6.83 -9.84
N ILE A 86 4.64 -7.69 -10.23
CA ILE A 86 5.66 -8.23 -9.35
C ILE A 86 6.91 -7.37 -9.53
N LEU A 87 7.24 -6.62 -8.48
CA LEU A 87 8.43 -5.79 -8.41
C LEU A 87 9.66 -6.65 -8.15
N ILE A 88 10.66 -6.55 -9.03
CA ILE A 88 11.91 -7.33 -8.96
C ILE A 88 13.14 -6.43 -9.14
N SER A 89 14.20 -6.73 -8.38
CA SER A 89 15.49 -6.04 -8.54
C SER A 89 16.19 -6.39 -9.87
N PRO A 90 16.93 -5.47 -10.49
CA PRO A 90 17.71 -5.77 -11.70
C PRO A 90 18.74 -6.89 -11.52
N ALA A 91 19.27 -7.05 -10.30
CA ALA A 91 20.24 -8.11 -9.99
C ALA A 91 19.58 -9.49 -10.02
N LEU A 92 18.39 -9.63 -9.40
CA LEU A 92 17.63 -10.88 -9.43
C LEU A 92 17.12 -11.19 -10.84
N ALA A 93 16.64 -10.17 -11.56
CA ALA A 93 16.18 -10.32 -12.94
C ALA A 93 17.28 -10.88 -13.85
N LYS A 94 18.52 -10.36 -13.74
CA LYS A 94 19.67 -10.88 -14.50
C LYS A 94 20.03 -12.32 -14.13
N GLU A 95 20.02 -12.65 -12.84
CA GLU A 95 20.33 -14.01 -12.37
C GLU A 95 19.32 -15.04 -12.87
N LYS A 96 18.03 -14.69 -12.83
CA LYS A 96 16.93 -15.57 -13.25
C LYS A 96 16.56 -15.44 -14.72
N LYS A 97 17.27 -14.58 -15.49
CA LYS A 97 17.00 -14.26 -16.90
C LYS A 97 15.56 -13.81 -17.16
N ILE A 98 15.00 -13.04 -16.22
CA ILE A 98 13.65 -12.47 -16.31
C ILE A 98 13.74 -11.15 -17.05
N SER A 99 12.90 -10.97 -18.05
CA SER A 99 12.71 -9.71 -18.78
C SER A 99 11.51 -8.94 -18.22
N SER A 100 11.47 -7.64 -18.51
CA SER A 100 10.30 -6.83 -18.18
C SER A 100 9.09 -7.35 -18.96
N ASN A 101 7.93 -7.43 -18.30
CA ASN A 101 6.65 -7.97 -18.80
C ASN A 101 6.54 -9.50 -18.87
N ASP A 102 7.56 -10.25 -18.44
CA ASP A 102 7.40 -11.71 -18.30
C ASP A 102 6.35 -12.01 -17.23
N VAL A 103 5.44 -12.94 -17.51
CA VAL A 103 4.44 -13.36 -16.52
C VAL A 103 5.09 -14.35 -15.56
N LEU A 104 5.12 -13.98 -14.28
CA LEU A 104 5.70 -14.81 -13.23
C LEU A 104 4.62 -15.43 -12.39
N VAL A 105 4.82 -16.70 -12.06
CA VAL A 105 3.97 -17.44 -11.13
C VAL A 105 4.61 -17.42 -9.75
N LEU A 106 3.99 -16.69 -8.83
CA LEU A 106 4.37 -16.70 -7.42
C LEU A 106 3.54 -17.71 -6.67
N LYS A 107 4.22 -18.67 -6.04
CA LYS A 107 3.62 -19.70 -5.20
C LYS A 107 4.03 -19.44 -3.75
N THR A 108 3.04 -19.19 -2.91
CA THR A 108 3.18 -19.17 -1.45
C THR A 108 2.44 -20.38 -0.88
N ALA A 109 2.61 -20.69 0.40
CA ALA A 109 1.93 -21.80 1.05
C ALA A 109 0.39 -21.70 0.95
N THR A 110 -0.15 -20.49 0.84
CA THR A 110 -1.59 -20.20 0.85
C THR A 110 -2.19 -20.04 -0.55
N GLN A 111 -1.48 -19.40 -1.48
CA GLN A 111 -2.03 -19.00 -2.76
C GLN A 111 -0.96 -18.98 -3.86
N THR A 112 -1.42 -19.24 -5.10
CA THR A 112 -0.66 -19.01 -6.33
C THR A 112 -1.23 -17.82 -7.08
N ILE A 113 -0.36 -16.91 -7.53
CA ILE A 113 -0.75 -15.72 -8.29
C ILE A 113 0.17 -15.56 -9.49
N GLU A 114 -0.41 -15.18 -10.62
CA GLU A 114 0.29 -14.90 -11.87
C GLU A 114 0.19 -13.41 -12.19
N LEU A 115 1.34 -12.74 -12.29
CA LEU A 115 1.42 -11.31 -12.53
C LEU A 115 2.65 -10.98 -13.39
N PRO A 116 2.63 -9.87 -14.15
CA PRO A 116 3.76 -9.43 -14.94
C PRO A 116 4.91 -8.95 -14.04
N ALA A 117 6.14 -9.25 -14.46
CA ALA A 117 7.36 -8.76 -13.83
C ALA A 117 7.64 -7.31 -14.22
N GLN A 118 7.84 -6.46 -13.22
CA GLN A 118 8.31 -5.09 -13.38
C GLN A 118 9.67 -4.94 -12.71
N ILE A 119 10.70 -4.70 -13.52
CA ILE A 119 12.07 -4.54 -13.02
C ILE A 119 12.23 -3.12 -12.47
N GLN A 120 12.43 -3.00 -11.15
CA GLN A 120 12.52 -1.71 -10.47
C GLN A 120 13.93 -1.49 -9.88
N PRO A 121 14.67 -0.47 -10.37
CA PRO A 121 15.91 -0.04 -9.74
C PRO A 121 15.68 0.41 -8.30
N GLY A 122 16.63 0.09 -7.42
CA GLY A 122 16.59 0.46 -5.99
C GLY A 122 16.05 -0.63 -5.06
N MET A 123 15.56 -1.76 -5.60
CA MET A 123 15.13 -2.89 -4.79
C MET A 123 16.30 -3.76 -4.32
N HIS A 124 16.16 -4.33 -3.12
CA HIS A 124 17.08 -5.34 -2.60
C HIS A 124 17.00 -6.63 -3.45
N LYS A 125 18.12 -7.34 -3.61
CA LYS A 125 18.23 -8.54 -4.45
C LYS A 125 17.17 -9.60 -4.11
N GLU A 126 16.97 -9.82 -2.82
CA GLU A 126 16.06 -10.85 -2.29
C GLU A 126 14.65 -10.33 -2.00
N ALA A 127 14.34 -9.08 -2.30
CA ALA A 127 13.01 -8.52 -2.05
C ALA A 127 12.15 -8.58 -3.31
N ILE A 128 10.93 -9.09 -3.16
CA ILE A 128 9.87 -9.04 -4.16
C ILE A 128 8.73 -8.18 -3.60
N GLY A 129 8.20 -7.26 -4.40
CA GLY A 129 7.06 -6.42 -4.01
C GLY A 129 5.81 -6.75 -4.81
N ILE A 130 4.64 -6.74 -4.18
CA ILE A 130 3.35 -6.83 -4.87
C ILE A 130 2.37 -5.81 -4.30
N ALA A 131 1.73 -5.06 -5.19
CA ALA A 131 0.66 -4.14 -4.83
C ALA A 131 -0.62 -4.89 -4.43
N VAL A 132 -1.18 -4.55 -3.27
CA VAL A 132 -2.52 -5.00 -2.84
C VAL A 132 -3.61 -4.02 -3.32
N GLY A 133 -4.87 -4.39 -3.12
CA GLY A 133 -6.04 -3.57 -3.49
C GLY A 133 -6.64 -3.87 -4.88
N TYR A 134 -6.03 -4.76 -5.65
CA TYR A 134 -6.50 -5.24 -6.96
C TYR A 134 -7.20 -6.60 -6.88
N GLY A 135 -7.76 -7.07 -8.01
CA GLY A 135 -8.36 -8.40 -8.15
C GLY A 135 -9.72 -8.56 -7.47
N ARG A 136 -10.50 -7.50 -7.36
CA ARG A 136 -11.85 -7.54 -6.76
C ARG A 136 -12.84 -8.22 -7.72
N THR A 137 -13.70 -9.08 -7.18
CA THR A 137 -14.74 -9.80 -7.96
C THR A 137 -16.05 -9.03 -8.08
N ALA A 138 -16.31 -8.09 -7.17
CA ALA A 138 -17.52 -7.26 -7.14
C ALA A 138 -17.16 -5.80 -6.82
N ALA A 139 -16.38 -5.15 -7.70
CA ALA A 139 -16.04 -3.72 -7.54
C ALA A 139 -17.01 -2.81 -8.31
N GLY A 140 -17.66 -3.31 -9.36
CA GLY A 140 -18.53 -2.53 -10.24
C GLY A 140 -18.07 -2.59 -11.71
N ALA A 141 -18.43 -1.59 -12.51
CA ALA A 141 -18.14 -1.60 -13.95
C ALA A 141 -16.66 -1.44 -14.29
N VAL A 142 -15.86 -0.84 -13.39
CA VAL A 142 -14.48 -0.44 -13.69
C VAL A 142 -13.47 -1.41 -13.09
N GLY A 143 -13.58 -1.68 -11.79
CA GLY A 143 -12.53 -2.39 -11.03
C GLY A 143 -12.71 -3.91 -10.95
N THR A 144 -13.71 -4.48 -11.61
CA THR A 144 -14.01 -5.92 -11.51
C THR A 144 -13.06 -6.71 -12.41
N GLY A 145 -12.31 -7.63 -11.83
CA GLY A 145 -11.34 -8.46 -12.55
C GLY A 145 -10.06 -7.73 -12.98
N VAL A 146 -9.84 -6.50 -12.51
CA VAL A 146 -8.63 -5.72 -12.76
C VAL A 146 -7.51 -6.24 -11.85
N GLY A 147 -6.44 -6.77 -12.46
CA GLY A 147 -5.32 -7.42 -11.77
C GLY A 147 -5.69 -8.63 -10.92
N LYS A 148 -4.84 -8.99 -9.95
CA LYS A 148 -5.01 -10.16 -9.08
C LYS A 148 -5.03 -9.79 -7.60
N ASN A 149 -5.82 -10.53 -6.83
CA ASN A 149 -5.95 -10.29 -5.39
C ASN A 149 -4.75 -10.86 -4.63
N ALA A 150 -3.87 -9.98 -4.16
CA ALA A 150 -2.68 -10.32 -3.40
C ALA A 150 -2.89 -10.45 -1.88
N TYR A 151 -4.10 -10.15 -1.36
CA TYR A 151 -4.36 -10.26 0.09
C TYR A 151 -4.25 -11.68 0.63
N GLY A 152 -4.45 -12.71 -0.18
CA GLY A 152 -4.29 -14.10 0.27
C GLY A 152 -2.84 -14.59 0.34
N LEU A 153 -1.86 -13.73 0.02
CA LEU A 153 -0.43 -14.04 0.13
C LEU A 153 0.17 -13.68 1.51
N SER A 154 -0.56 -12.95 2.37
CA SER A 154 -0.10 -12.53 3.70
C SER A 154 -0.14 -13.66 4.72
#